data_AF-A0A3M2LRW6-F1
#
_entry.id   AF-A0A3M2LRW6-F1
#
_cell.length_a   1.000
_cell.length_b   1.000
_cell.length_c   1.000
_cell.angle_alpha   90.00
_cell.angle_beta   90.00
_cell.angle_gamma   90.00
#
_symmetry.space_group_name_H-M   'P 1'
#
loop_
_entity.id
_entity.type
_entity.pdbx_description
1 polymer ?
#
loop_
_entity_poly.entity_id
_entity_poly.type
_entity_poly.pdbx_seq_one_letter_code
_entity_poly.pdbx_strand_id
1 'polypeptide(L)'
;MGVARPGEGFPGVGWWLEDPERWETLRFEAAHDEEDVPFDRRWRDRGEVLDALVAVPGPVDHAFARFLLEQEILFHDHAWGFNYGAEIAALLVAEHQRPEDVWILWEAIGTSFDTWCGLPHDLLLAGGGKASAIAYVAASDHDARDGLLEHLRESEEMTGEEAAAFVAARREYYAKVYLGGQ
;
A
#
# COMPACT_ATOMS: atom_id res chain seq x y z
N MET A 1 16.11 32.34 7.23
CA MET A 1 15.93 30.88 7.17
C MET A 1 15.27 30.46 8.47
N GLY A 2 13.94 30.35 8.47
CA GLY A 2 13.18 29.86 9.61
C GLY A 2 13.06 28.35 9.50
N VAL A 3 13.50 27.64 10.53
CA VAL A 3 13.30 26.19 10.66
C VAL A 3 11.81 25.99 10.94
N ALA A 4 11.10 25.33 10.04
CA ALA A 4 9.68 25.01 10.21
C ALA A 4 9.51 24.09 11.43
N ARG A 5 8.50 24.37 12.26
CA ARG A 5 8.15 23.55 13.42
C ARG A 5 7.38 22.30 12.95
N PRO A 6 7.43 21.18 13.68
CA PRO A 6 6.53 20.06 13.42
C PRO A 6 5.08 20.52 13.64
N GLY A 7 4.23 20.37 12.62
CA GLY A 7 2.79 20.68 12.68
C GLY A 7 2.33 21.95 11.92
N GLU A 8 3.22 22.73 11.33
CA GLU A 8 2.85 23.79 10.38
C GLU A 8 3.12 23.29 8.94
N GLY A 9 2.15 22.62 8.30
CA GLY A 9 2.32 22.26 6.88
C GLY A 9 1.45 21.15 6.31
N PHE A 10 0.77 20.32 7.12
CA PHE A 10 -0.10 19.27 6.59
C PHE A 10 -1.47 19.87 6.20
N PRO A 11 -1.80 19.99 4.90
CA PRO A 11 -3.02 20.66 4.45
C PRO A 11 -4.30 19.82 4.67
N GLY A 12 -4.17 18.65 5.32
CA GLY A 12 -5.24 17.68 5.45
C GLY A 12 -5.38 16.82 4.19
N VAL A 13 -5.89 15.60 4.36
CA VAL A 13 -6.06 14.62 3.26
C VAL A 13 -6.88 15.19 2.11
N GLY A 14 -7.91 15.99 2.41
CA GLY A 14 -8.78 16.61 1.42
C GLY A 14 -8.02 17.42 0.36
N TRP A 15 -6.88 18.01 0.72
CA TRP A 15 -6.07 18.78 -0.22
C TRP A 15 -5.52 17.93 -1.37
N TRP A 16 -5.10 16.68 -1.12
CA TRP A 16 -4.65 15.77 -2.18
C TRP A 16 -5.80 15.12 -2.93
N LEU A 17 -6.93 14.87 -2.26
CA LEU A 17 -8.11 14.25 -2.89
C LEU A 17 -8.82 15.20 -3.87
N GLU A 18 -8.71 16.51 -3.68
CA GLU A 18 -9.35 17.51 -4.53
C GLU A 18 -8.68 17.70 -5.89
N ASP A 19 -7.38 17.40 -6.01
CA ASP A 19 -6.57 17.78 -7.16
C ASP A 19 -5.41 16.79 -7.37
N PRO A 20 -5.51 15.91 -8.38
CA PRO A 20 -4.50 14.91 -8.67
C PRO A 20 -3.11 15.47 -9.01
N GLU A 21 -2.99 16.72 -9.47
CA GLU A 21 -1.67 17.31 -9.73
C GLU A 21 -0.85 17.44 -8.45
N ARG A 22 -1.51 17.47 -7.28
CA ARG A 22 -0.85 17.55 -5.98
C ARG A 22 -0.25 16.22 -5.53
N TRP A 23 -0.62 15.10 -6.15
CA TRP A 23 -0.02 13.80 -5.82
C TRP A 23 1.48 13.80 -6.12
N GLU A 24 1.93 14.63 -7.07
CA GLU A 24 3.34 14.83 -7.38
C GLU A 24 4.18 15.28 -6.18
N THR A 25 3.58 15.92 -5.16
CA THR A 25 4.32 16.30 -3.94
C THR A 25 4.66 15.10 -3.06
N LEU A 26 4.04 13.95 -3.30
CA LEU A 26 4.22 12.69 -2.57
C LEU A 26 5.05 11.67 -3.35
N ARG A 27 5.38 11.96 -4.62
CA ARG A 27 6.13 11.07 -5.51
C ARG A 27 7.46 10.67 -4.87
N PHE A 28 7.81 9.39 -4.97
CA PHE A 28 9.11 8.88 -4.53
C PHE A 28 10.26 9.73 -5.11
N GLU A 29 11.18 10.15 -4.24
CA GLU A 29 12.34 10.96 -4.61
C GLU A 29 13.60 10.37 -3.95
N ALA A 30 14.29 9.50 -4.70
CA ALA A 30 15.54 8.86 -4.29
C ALA A 30 16.60 9.89 -3.84
N ALA A 31 17.21 9.64 -2.70
CA ALA A 31 18.29 10.44 -2.13
C ALA A 31 19.22 9.56 -1.28
N HIS A 32 20.38 10.12 -0.92
CA HIS A 32 21.32 9.49 0.00
C HIS A 32 21.65 10.48 1.11
N ASP A 33 21.82 9.99 2.33
CA ASP A 33 22.20 10.82 3.47
C ASP A 33 23.71 11.10 3.51
N GLU A 34 24.21 11.71 4.59
CA GLU A 34 25.63 12.03 4.74
C GLU A 34 26.53 10.78 4.82
N GLU A 35 25.96 9.62 5.11
CA GLU A 35 26.64 8.32 5.21
C GLU A 35 26.45 7.46 3.94
N ASP A 36 25.89 8.03 2.88
CA ASP A 36 25.56 7.35 1.62
C ASP A 36 24.49 6.24 1.77
N VAL A 37 23.62 6.36 2.78
CA VAL A 37 22.49 5.44 2.97
C VAL A 37 21.31 5.88 2.11
N PRO A 38 20.72 5.00 1.28
CA PRO A 38 19.60 5.36 0.42
C PRO A 38 18.33 5.64 1.24
N PHE A 39 17.60 6.68 0.87
CA PHE A 39 16.30 7.04 1.44
C PHE A 39 15.43 7.78 0.43
N ASP A 40 14.17 8.01 0.79
CA ASP A 40 13.24 8.80 -0.01
C ASP A 40 12.90 10.14 0.65
N ARG A 41 13.11 11.26 -0.03
CA ARG A 41 12.80 12.58 0.56
C ARG A 41 11.34 12.77 0.94
N ARG A 42 10.42 12.01 0.34
CA ARG A 42 8.97 12.12 0.54
C ARG A 42 8.38 11.06 1.46
N TRP A 43 9.19 10.17 2.05
CA TRP A 43 8.66 9.08 2.88
C TRP A 43 7.84 9.60 4.08
N ARG A 44 8.25 10.72 4.68
CA ARG A 44 7.52 11.32 5.81
C ARG A 44 6.19 11.93 5.39
N ASP A 45 6.21 12.74 4.32
CA ASP A 45 5.02 13.38 3.78
C ASP A 45 3.97 12.31 3.39
N ARG A 46 4.41 11.22 2.76
CA ARG A 46 3.53 10.06 2.48
C ARG A 46 3.05 9.35 3.73
N GLY A 47 3.93 9.12 4.71
CA GLY A 47 3.55 8.50 5.98
C GLY A 47 2.42 9.26 6.67
N GLU A 48 2.52 10.59 6.76
CA GLU A 48 1.47 11.44 7.33
C GLU A 48 0.15 11.34 6.56
N VAL A 49 0.21 11.25 5.22
CA VAL A 49 -0.98 11.05 4.38
C VAL A 49 -1.61 9.68 4.62
N LEU A 50 -0.81 8.62 4.67
CA LEU A 50 -1.27 7.25 4.92
C LEU A 50 -1.91 7.12 6.31
N ASP A 51 -1.29 7.69 7.34
CA ASP A 51 -1.82 7.74 8.69
C ASP A 51 -3.16 8.50 8.74
N ALA A 52 -3.25 9.63 8.05
CA ALA A 52 -4.49 10.39 8.00
C ALA A 52 -5.59 9.67 7.21
N LEU A 53 -5.23 8.98 6.12
CA LEU A 53 -6.17 8.17 5.34
C LEU A 53 -6.69 6.99 6.17
N VAL A 54 -5.83 6.30 6.94
CA VAL A 54 -6.22 5.13 7.75
C VAL A 54 -7.18 5.48 8.88
N ALA A 55 -7.13 6.72 9.36
CA ALA A 55 -8.04 7.24 10.37
C ALA A 55 -9.44 7.61 9.84
N VAL A 56 -9.60 7.81 8.53
CA VAL A 56 -10.88 8.22 7.92
C VAL A 56 -11.67 6.98 7.47
N PRO A 57 -12.99 6.89 7.79
CA PRO A 57 -13.82 5.78 7.32
C PRO A 57 -14.02 5.78 5.80
N GLY A 58 -14.07 4.57 5.24
CA GLY A 58 -14.46 4.33 3.85
C GLY A 58 -13.27 4.29 2.87
N PRO A 59 -13.51 3.71 1.68
CA PRO A 59 -12.46 3.61 0.68
C PRO A 59 -12.11 5.01 0.18
N VAL A 60 -10.81 5.24 0.05
CA VAL A 60 -10.25 6.45 -0.53
C VAL A 60 -10.41 6.38 -2.06
N ASP A 61 -10.00 7.40 -2.80
CA ASP A 61 -10.01 7.28 -4.26
C ASP A 61 -9.06 6.16 -4.72
N HIS A 62 -9.54 5.28 -5.61
CA HIS A 62 -8.79 4.09 -6.05
C HIS A 62 -7.50 4.45 -6.76
N ALA A 63 -7.52 5.48 -7.62
CA ALA A 63 -6.33 5.89 -8.34
C ALA A 63 -5.31 6.50 -7.38
N PHE A 64 -5.76 7.22 -6.35
CA PHE A 64 -4.88 7.72 -5.31
C PHE A 64 -4.27 6.60 -4.45
N ALA A 65 -5.06 5.61 -4.05
CA ALA A 65 -4.57 4.44 -3.31
C ALA A 65 -3.48 3.70 -4.09
N ARG A 66 -3.72 3.46 -5.39
CA ARG A 66 -2.75 2.84 -6.28
C ARG A 66 -1.49 3.69 -6.41
N PHE A 67 -1.63 5.00 -6.63
CA PHE A 67 -0.49 5.92 -6.70
C PHE A 67 0.39 5.83 -5.45
N LEU A 68 -0.20 5.82 -4.26
CA LEU A 68 0.55 5.71 -3.00
C LEU A 68 1.28 4.37 -2.90
N LEU A 69 0.63 3.26 -3.27
CA LEU A 69 1.27 1.94 -3.27
C LEU A 69 2.43 1.88 -4.27
N GLU A 70 2.29 2.47 -5.46
CA GLU A 70 3.38 2.59 -6.45
C GLU A 70 4.58 3.35 -5.86
N GLN A 71 4.36 4.38 -5.06
CA GLN A 71 5.47 5.12 -4.42
C GLN A 71 6.15 4.29 -3.32
N GLU A 72 5.39 3.51 -2.55
CA GLU A 72 5.98 2.61 -1.54
C GLU A 72 6.75 1.45 -2.19
N ILE A 73 6.29 0.90 -3.32
CA ILE A 73 7.04 -0.07 -4.13
C ILE A 73 8.40 0.53 -4.53
N LEU A 74 8.41 1.73 -5.11
CA LEU A 74 9.66 2.40 -5.50
C LEU A 74 10.58 2.67 -4.31
N PHE A 75 10.01 3.03 -3.15
CA PHE A 75 10.81 3.24 -1.94
C PHE A 75 11.46 1.95 -1.45
N HIS A 76 10.72 0.85 -1.40
CA HIS A 76 11.22 -0.44 -0.91
C HIS A 76 12.13 -1.18 -1.92
N ASP A 77 12.06 -0.82 -3.21
CA ASP A 77 13.07 -1.23 -4.21
C ASP A 77 14.40 -0.47 -4.00
N HIS A 78 14.32 0.80 -3.58
CA HIS A 78 15.48 1.67 -3.41
C HIS A 78 16.19 1.52 -2.06
N ALA A 79 15.44 1.38 -0.97
CA ALA A 79 15.95 1.37 0.40
C ALA A 79 15.48 0.12 1.15
N TRP A 80 16.37 -0.41 1.99
CA TRP A 80 16.10 -1.61 2.79
C TRP A 80 15.25 -1.27 4.02
N GLY A 81 14.48 -2.25 4.49
CA GLY A 81 13.61 -2.16 5.66
C GLY A 81 12.14 -2.23 5.30
N PHE A 82 11.34 -2.67 6.27
CA PHE A 82 9.89 -2.64 6.22
C PHE A 82 9.36 -1.47 7.04
N ASN A 83 8.34 -0.78 6.53
CA ASN A 83 7.59 0.20 7.30
C ASN A 83 6.08 -0.08 7.14
N TYR A 84 5.28 0.36 8.10
CA TYR A 84 3.82 0.11 8.09
C TYR A 84 3.09 0.83 6.96
N GLY A 85 3.68 1.87 6.38
CA GLY A 85 3.13 2.65 5.26
C GLY A 85 2.89 1.79 4.03
N ALA A 86 3.81 0.88 3.70
CA ALA A 86 3.62 -0.10 2.63
C ALA A 86 2.37 -0.95 2.84
N GLU A 87 2.13 -1.40 4.08
CA GLU A 87 0.94 -2.16 4.39
C GLU A 87 -0.33 -1.31 4.34
N ILE A 88 -0.31 -0.10 4.89
CA ILE A 88 -1.46 0.82 4.81
C ILE A 88 -1.82 1.12 3.36
N ALA A 89 -0.81 1.39 2.50
CA ALA A 89 -1.02 1.62 1.08
C ALA A 89 -1.61 0.39 0.37
N ALA A 90 -1.11 -0.81 0.69
CA ALA A 90 -1.65 -2.06 0.14
C ALA A 90 -3.09 -2.33 0.61
N LEU A 91 -3.41 -2.03 1.87
CA LEU A 91 -4.77 -2.13 2.42
C LEU A 91 -5.74 -1.17 1.71
N LEU A 92 -5.32 0.08 1.47
CA LEU A 92 -6.13 1.08 0.76
C LEU A 92 -6.48 0.61 -0.66
N VAL A 93 -5.56 -0.06 -1.35
CA VAL A 93 -5.86 -0.68 -2.66
C VAL A 93 -6.80 -1.87 -2.50
N ALA A 94 -6.52 -2.76 -1.54
CA ALA A 94 -7.31 -3.96 -1.29
C ALA A 94 -8.78 -3.67 -0.90
N GLU A 95 -9.07 -2.53 -0.27
CA GLU A 95 -10.43 -2.09 0.09
C GLU A 95 -11.36 -1.95 -1.13
N HIS A 96 -10.82 -1.75 -2.33
CA HIS A 96 -11.62 -1.64 -3.55
C HIS A 96 -12.09 -2.98 -4.10
N GLN A 97 -11.56 -4.10 -3.61
CA GLN A 97 -11.96 -5.47 -3.97
C GLN A 97 -11.96 -5.73 -5.48
N ARG A 98 -10.96 -5.17 -6.17
CA ARG A 98 -10.80 -5.34 -7.62
C ARG A 98 -9.85 -6.49 -7.91
N PRO A 99 -10.25 -7.52 -8.68
CA PRO A 99 -9.36 -8.60 -9.10
C PRO A 99 -8.10 -8.09 -9.80
N GLU A 100 -8.20 -6.95 -10.52
CA GLU A 100 -7.10 -6.36 -11.28
C GLU A 100 -5.94 -5.90 -10.39
N ASP A 101 -6.23 -5.52 -9.15
CA ASP A 101 -5.22 -5.03 -8.20
C ASP A 101 -4.30 -6.13 -7.67
N VAL A 102 -4.59 -7.42 -7.95
CA VAL A 102 -3.72 -8.53 -7.57
C VAL A 102 -2.29 -8.35 -8.08
N TRP A 103 -2.10 -7.67 -9.22
CA TRP A 103 -0.77 -7.44 -9.81
C TRP A 103 0.06 -6.44 -9.02
N ILE A 104 -0.52 -5.29 -8.68
CA ILE A 104 0.21 -4.28 -7.91
C ILE A 104 0.44 -4.76 -6.46
N LEU A 105 -0.48 -5.56 -5.91
CA LEU A 105 -0.30 -6.19 -4.60
C LEU A 105 0.80 -7.26 -4.64
N TRP A 106 0.88 -8.05 -5.72
CA TRP A 106 1.96 -9.02 -5.92
C TRP A 106 3.32 -8.34 -6.09
N GLU A 107 3.37 -7.24 -6.84
CA GLU A 107 4.57 -6.42 -6.99
C GLU A 107 5.02 -5.86 -5.63
N ALA A 108 4.10 -5.28 -4.85
CA ALA A 108 4.38 -4.78 -3.50
C ALA A 108 4.95 -5.86 -2.57
N ILE A 109 4.33 -7.04 -2.54
CA ILE A 109 4.82 -8.18 -1.75
C ILE A 109 6.22 -8.58 -2.22
N GLY A 110 6.42 -8.71 -3.54
CA GLY A 110 7.67 -9.17 -4.13
C GLY A 110 8.81 -8.14 -4.23
N THR A 111 8.58 -6.88 -3.84
CA THR A 111 9.53 -5.78 -4.06
C THR A 111 10.88 -6.02 -3.35
N SER A 112 10.86 -6.47 -2.10
CA SER A 112 12.07 -6.78 -1.33
C SER A 112 11.86 -7.96 -0.39
N PHE A 113 12.93 -8.46 0.23
CA PHE A 113 12.82 -9.50 1.26
C PHE A 113 11.96 -9.03 2.44
N ASP A 114 12.08 -7.75 2.80
CA ASP A 114 11.35 -7.15 3.92
C ASP A 114 9.85 -7.05 3.62
N THR A 115 9.46 -6.67 2.39
CA THR A 115 8.05 -6.66 1.99
C THR A 115 7.49 -8.06 1.85
N TRP A 116 8.28 -9.02 1.37
CA TRP A 116 7.89 -10.42 1.27
C TRP A 116 7.58 -11.03 2.65
N CYS A 117 8.38 -10.69 3.66
CA CYS A 117 8.15 -11.17 5.03
C CYS A 117 7.14 -10.31 5.82
N GLY A 118 6.97 -9.04 5.46
CA GLY A 118 6.19 -8.07 6.22
C GLY A 118 4.75 -7.89 5.74
N LEU A 119 4.50 -7.94 4.42
CA LEU A 119 3.17 -7.75 3.86
C LEU A 119 2.32 -9.03 3.96
N PRO A 120 1.05 -8.94 4.40
CA PRO A 120 0.17 -10.09 4.39
C PRO A 120 -0.16 -10.54 2.97
N HIS A 121 0.20 -11.78 2.64
CA HIS A 121 -0.08 -12.36 1.31
C HIS A 121 -1.58 -12.52 1.03
N ASP A 122 -2.41 -12.61 2.07
CA ASP A 122 -3.87 -12.66 1.96
C ASP A 122 -4.47 -11.43 1.26
N LEU A 123 -3.72 -10.31 1.17
CA LEU A 123 -4.12 -9.13 0.40
C LEU A 123 -4.34 -9.45 -1.09
N LEU A 124 -3.62 -10.44 -1.64
CA LEU A 124 -3.81 -10.91 -3.03
C LEU A 124 -5.23 -11.44 -3.29
N LEU A 125 -5.95 -11.81 -2.23
CA LEU A 125 -7.27 -12.40 -2.29
C LEU A 125 -8.38 -11.35 -2.14
N ALA A 126 -8.04 -10.08 -1.94
CA ALA A 126 -9.01 -9.00 -1.69
C ALA A 126 -10.01 -8.81 -2.85
N GLY A 127 -9.63 -9.15 -4.09
CA GLY A 127 -10.47 -9.10 -5.29
C GLY A 127 -11.55 -10.18 -5.41
N GLY A 128 -12.09 -10.69 -4.29
CA GLY A 128 -13.16 -11.71 -4.29
C GLY A 128 -12.72 -13.13 -3.95
N GLY A 129 -11.58 -13.29 -3.26
CA GLY A 129 -11.08 -14.56 -2.74
C GLY A 129 -10.19 -15.32 -3.72
N LYS A 130 -9.71 -16.48 -3.28
CA LYS A 130 -8.73 -17.31 -4.01
C LYS A 130 -9.22 -17.75 -5.39
N ALA A 131 -10.47 -18.19 -5.51
CA ALA A 131 -11.02 -18.61 -6.79
C ALA A 131 -11.06 -17.44 -7.81
N SER A 132 -11.42 -16.23 -7.37
CA SER A 132 -11.45 -15.02 -8.20
C SER A 132 -10.05 -14.63 -8.65
N ALA A 133 -9.09 -14.59 -7.72
CA ALA A 133 -7.69 -14.28 -8.00
C ALA A 133 -7.09 -15.28 -9.01
N ILE A 134 -7.26 -16.58 -8.80
CA ILE A 134 -6.76 -17.61 -9.73
C ILE A 134 -7.40 -17.46 -11.11
N ALA A 135 -8.72 -17.25 -11.19
CA ALA A 135 -9.41 -17.11 -12.46
C ALA A 135 -8.92 -15.88 -13.24
N TYR A 136 -8.77 -14.74 -12.56
CA TYR A 136 -8.28 -13.50 -13.17
C TYR A 136 -6.82 -13.66 -13.64
N VAL A 137 -5.94 -14.15 -12.77
CA VAL A 137 -4.52 -14.35 -13.08
C VAL A 137 -4.36 -15.35 -14.23
N ALA A 138 -5.09 -16.47 -14.23
CA ALA A 138 -5.00 -17.46 -15.31
C ALA A 138 -5.45 -16.91 -16.67
N ALA A 139 -6.37 -15.95 -16.70
CA ALA A 139 -6.84 -15.30 -17.91
C ALA A 139 -5.96 -14.14 -18.38
N SER A 140 -5.02 -13.69 -17.56
CA SER A 140 -4.14 -12.56 -17.85
C SER A 140 -2.95 -12.93 -18.76
N ASP A 141 -2.45 -11.91 -19.45
CA ASP A 141 -1.17 -11.96 -20.17
C ASP A 141 -0.16 -11.11 -19.39
N HIS A 142 0.48 -11.72 -18.39
CA HIS A 142 1.45 -11.07 -17.52
C HIS A 142 2.67 -11.97 -17.31
N ASP A 143 3.88 -11.41 -17.36
CA ASP A 143 5.12 -12.18 -17.30
C ASP A 143 5.27 -12.99 -16.00
N ALA A 144 4.79 -12.41 -14.89
CA ALA A 144 4.81 -13.07 -13.57
C ALA A 144 3.64 -14.05 -13.32
N ARG A 145 2.81 -14.34 -14.34
CA ARG A 145 1.58 -15.15 -14.18
C ARG A 145 1.83 -16.50 -13.56
N ASP A 146 2.81 -17.24 -14.07
CA ASP A 146 3.00 -18.62 -13.64
C ASP A 146 3.47 -18.68 -12.18
N GLY A 147 4.33 -17.74 -11.76
CA GLY A 147 4.78 -17.62 -10.37
C GLY A 147 3.66 -17.23 -9.41
N LEU A 148 2.82 -16.25 -9.77
CA LEU A 148 1.67 -15.88 -8.94
C LEU A 148 0.63 -17.02 -8.87
N LEU A 149 0.40 -17.75 -9.96
CA LEU A 149 -0.51 -18.91 -9.93
C LEU A 149 0.00 -20.04 -9.03
N GLU A 150 1.29 -20.31 -9.03
CA GLU A 150 1.90 -21.26 -8.10
C GLU A 150 1.66 -20.82 -6.66
N HIS A 151 1.99 -19.57 -6.35
CA HIS A 151 1.80 -19.00 -5.02
C HIS A 151 0.33 -19.05 -4.54
N LEU A 152 -0.61 -18.63 -5.39
CA LEU A 152 -2.05 -18.66 -5.06
C LEU A 152 -2.59 -20.08 -4.87
N ARG A 153 -2.02 -21.10 -5.54
CA ARG A 153 -2.45 -22.49 -5.34
C ARG A 153 -2.04 -23.00 -3.96
N GLU A 154 -0.89 -22.57 -3.47
CA GLU A 154 -0.34 -22.94 -2.16
C GLU A 154 -0.96 -22.15 -0.99
N SER A 155 -1.54 -20.97 -1.25
CA SER A 155 -2.22 -20.18 -0.22
C SER A 155 -3.40 -20.93 0.40
N GLU A 156 -3.80 -20.53 1.61
CA GLU A 156 -5.01 -21.06 2.21
C GLU A 156 -6.25 -20.70 1.38
N GLU A 157 -7.30 -21.52 1.50
CA GLU A 157 -8.58 -21.22 0.86
C GLU A 157 -9.24 -20.05 1.59
N MET A 158 -9.64 -19.03 0.84
CA MET A 158 -10.30 -17.85 1.37
C MET A 158 -11.36 -17.38 0.38
N THR A 159 -12.59 -17.25 0.87
CA THR A 159 -13.70 -16.67 0.12
C THR A 159 -13.56 -15.15 -0.01
N GLY A 160 -14.28 -14.54 -0.94
CA GLY A 160 -14.31 -13.08 -1.06
C GLY A 160 -14.82 -12.37 0.20
N GLU A 161 -15.76 -12.98 0.93
CA GLU A 161 -16.28 -12.42 2.19
C GLU A 161 -15.23 -12.46 3.30
N GLU A 162 -14.48 -13.56 3.41
CA GLU A 162 -13.37 -13.68 4.36
C GLU A 162 -12.24 -12.72 4.03
N ALA A 163 -11.89 -12.56 2.74
CA ALA A 163 -10.88 -11.61 2.29
C ALA A 163 -11.30 -10.16 2.60
N ALA A 164 -12.57 -9.80 2.35
CA ALA A 164 -13.11 -8.49 2.69
C ALA A 164 -13.08 -8.24 4.21
N ALA A 165 -13.45 -9.25 5.01
CA ALA A 165 -13.40 -9.17 6.47
C ALA A 165 -11.96 -9.02 6.98
N PHE A 166 -11.00 -9.73 6.37
CA PHE A 166 -9.58 -9.61 6.67
C PHE A 166 -9.07 -8.18 6.43
N VAL A 167 -9.34 -7.60 5.25
CA VAL A 167 -8.94 -6.23 4.92
C VAL A 167 -9.55 -5.23 5.91
N ALA A 168 -10.85 -5.35 6.18
CA ALA A 168 -11.54 -4.48 7.13
C ALA A 168 -10.99 -4.58 8.57
N ALA A 169 -10.63 -5.79 9.02
CA ALA A 169 -10.04 -6.00 10.34
C ALA A 169 -8.63 -5.40 10.45
N ARG A 170 -7.80 -5.54 9.40
CA ARG A 170 -6.47 -4.89 9.34
C ARG A 170 -6.61 -3.37 9.30
N ARG A 171 -7.57 -2.84 8.54
CA ARG A 171 -7.90 -1.41 8.51
C ARG A 171 -8.26 -0.88 9.90
N GLU A 172 -9.15 -1.58 10.59
CA GLU A 172 -9.58 -1.20 11.95
C GLU A 172 -8.42 -1.26 12.96
N TYR A 173 -7.53 -2.24 12.82
CA TYR A 173 -6.33 -2.34 13.65
C TYR A 173 -5.48 -1.07 13.53
N TYR A 174 -5.15 -0.63 12.32
CA TYR A 174 -4.36 0.58 12.13
C TYR A 174 -5.12 1.83 12.58
N ALA A 175 -6.41 1.95 12.25
CA ALA A 175 -7.23 3.06 12.75
C ALA A 175 -7.17 3.17 14.28
N LYS A 176 -7.22 2.05 15.02
CA LYS A 176 -7.10 2.05 16.50
C LYS A 176 -5.71 2.40 16.99
N VAL A 177 -4.65 1.90 16.34
CA VAL A 177 -3.27 2.23 16.72
C VAL A 177 -3.03 3.74 16.60
N TYR A 178 -3.53 4.38 15.55
CA TYR A 178 -3.33 5.81 15.30
C TYR A 178 -4.33 6.71 16.04
N LEU A 179 -5.57 6.27 16.28
CA LEU A 179 -6.56 7.01 17.06
C LEU A 179 -6.38 6.85 18.58
N GLY A 180 -5.75 5.77 19.05
CA GLY A 180 -5.53 5.48 20.47
C GLY A 180 -4.19 5.94 21.04
N GLY A 181 -3.31 6.51 20.19
CA GLY A 181 -1.97 6.97 20.55
C GLY A 181 -1.84 8.49 20.80
N GLN A 182 -2.94 9.24 20.83
CA GLN A 182 -2.97 10.68 21.15
C GLN A 182 -3.37 10.96 22.60
#